data_AF-A0A8H4UZU0-F1
#
_entry.id   AF-A0A8H4UZU0-F1
#
_cell.length_a   1.000
_cell.length_b   1.000
_cell.length_c   1.000
_cell.angle_alpha   90.00
_cell.angle_beta   90.00
_cell.angle_gamma   90.00
#
_symmetry.space_group_name_H-M   'P 1'
#
loop_
_entity.id
_entity.type
_entity.pdbx_description
1 polymer ?
#
loop_
_entity_poly.entity_id
_entity_poly.type
_entity_poly.pdbx_seq_one_letter_code
_entity_poly.pdbx_strand_id
1 'polypeptide(L)'
;MSDATRKSASRMLRTTDEDRPFTRDFKDLFSTLMVSLELGSRRVRFTKIDFTFTVEEALNNLSSLRFTQSARMPDPNDASRIITTTSTTTFTMAKEMARSIFQNFIQARFLEPLNATFSNLSKGTVCTMTAKGIAVLHRFCNRNGITAPHVMRVLQSPRNKMTLLILERDLTTDKLVIDRPTIEVIFRRFAGVQAPGAINGSPAWEDRTDYPNGLVGVEGIQDIRVNGSKYKYAFTGKSAINWLMDCCTTIDERETHRICEQFIEHGLIIGIVEDKSYIEENGQAALNFQPTRQAIYSLTARALKVCGWAISDRLSDESINKKRESKAANNSSVSSNPVMPSGANGDVSNKSRL
;
A
#
# COMPACT_ATOMS: atom_id res chain seq x y z
N MET A 1 -33.71 20.13 18.76
CA MET A 1 -32.37 20.57 18.27
C MET A 1 -32.45 20.64 16.76
N SER A 2 -32.22 21.82 16.19
CA SER A 2 -32.74 22.24 14.88
C SER A 2 -31.92 21.76 13.68
N ASP A 3 -32.63 21.54 12.57
CA ASP A 3 -32.14 21.06 11.26
C ASP A 3 -31.00 21.91 10.63
N ALA A 4 -30.80 23.14 11.13
CA ALA A 4 -29.79 24.08 10.66
C ALA A 4 -28.36 23.66 11.03
N THR A 5 -28.13 23.06 12.21
CA THR A 5 -26.81 22.54 12.61
C THR A 5 -26.42 21.30 11.80
N ARG A 6 -27.40 20.52 11.33
CA ARG A 6 -27.17 19.41 10.39
C ARG A 6 -26.67 19.91 9.03
N LYS A 7 -27.24 21.03 8.54
CA LYS A 7 -26.88 21.64 7.24
C LYS A 7 -25.48 22.29 7.21
N SER A 8 -24.97 22.81 8.33
CA SER A 8 -23.62 23.41 8.34
C SER A 8 -22.50 22.36 8.32
N ALA A 9 -22.72 21.19 8.94
CA ALA A 9 -21.79 20.06 8.86
C ALA A 9 -21.83 19.39 7.46
N SER A 10 -23.01 19.35 6.81
CA SER A 10 -23.18 18.74 5.48
C SER A 10 -22.46 19.47 4.35
N ARG A 11 -22.02 20.72 4.56
CA ARG A 11 -21.25 21.46 3.55
C ARG A 11 -19.77 21.03 3.50
N MET A 12 -19.25 20.44 4.57
CA MET A 12 -17.85 20.05 4.68
C MET A 12 -17.59 18.59 4.31
N LEU A 13 -18.55 17.70 4.57
CA LEU A 13 -18.45 16.27 4.28
C LEU A 13 -19.64 15.86 3.44
N ARG A 14 -19.47 15.79 2.13
CA ARG A 14 -20.42 15.08 1.27
C ARG A 14 -20.37 13.60 1.65
N THR A 15 -21.52 12.93 1.64
CA THR A 15 -21.62 11.48 1.83
C THR A 15 -22.03 10.82 0.53
N THR A 16 -21.53 9.62 0.28
CA THR A 16 -21.92 8.78 -0.85
C THR A 16 -23.27 8.12 -0.59
N ASP A 17 -23.76 7.40 -1.60
CA ASP A 17 -24.93 6.50 -1.51
C ASP A 17 -24.80 5.44 -0.39
N GLU A 18 -23.57 5.12 0.02
CA GLU A 18 -23.25 4.12 1.06
C GLU A 18 -23.01 4.74 2.44
N ASP A 19 -23.42 6.00 2.66
CA ASP A 19 -23.20 6.78 3.89
C ASP A 19 -21.71 6.97 4.27
N ARG A 20 -20.80 6.77 3.31
CA ARG A 20 -19.36 7.01 3.48
C ARG A 20 -19.05 8.47 3.13
N PRO A 21 -18.19 9.18 3.89
CA PRO A 21 -17.76 10.51 3.46
C PRO A 21 -16.96 10.43 2.15
N PHE A 22 -17.12 11.43 1.29
CA PHE A 22 -16.33 11.59 0.08
C PHE A 22 -14.84 11.58 0.42
N THR A 23 -14.07 10.80 -0.31
CA THR A 23 -12.67 10.52 0.00
C THR A 23 -11.81 11.78 0.06
N ARG A 24 -12.08 12.74 -0.85
CA ARG A 24 -11.40 14.03 -0.87
C ARG A 24 -11.70 14.85 0.39
N ASP A 25 -12.98 15.04 0.68
CA ASP A 25 -13.45 15.85 1.80
C ASP A 25 -12.96 15.26 3.12
N PHE A 26 -12.97 13.93 3.24
CA PHE A 26 -12.45 13.20 4.41
C PHE A 26 -10.95 13.42 4.65
N LYS A 27 -10.13 13.39 3.59
CA LYS A 27 -8.68 13.66 3.66
C LYS A 27 -8.37 15.11 3.94
N ASP A 28 -9.16 16.02 3.40
CA ASP A 28 -9.03 17.46 3.61
C ASP A 28 -9.37 17.81 5.07
N LEU A 29 -10.39 17.18 5.63
CA LEU A 29 -10.73 17.29 7.04
C LEU A 29 -9.62 16.76 7.94
N PHE A 30 -9.10 15.56 7.65
CA PHE A 30 -7.95 14.99 8.36
C PHE A 30 -6.76 15.95 8.33
N SER A 31 -6.41 16.45 7.16
CA SER A 31 -5.25 17.33 6.99
C SER A 31 -5.43 18.67 7.69
N THR A 32 -6.65 19.21 7.68
CA THR A 32 -7.00 20.43 8.41
C THR A 32 -6.81 20.26 9.91
N LEU A 33 -7.25 19.13 10.46
CA LEU A 33 -6.99 18.77 11.86
C LEU A 33 -5.48 18.69 12.16
N MET A 34 -4.69 18.05 11.29
CA MET A 34 -3.25 17.92 11.53
C MET A 34 -2.51 19.27 11.45
N VAL A 35 -2.98 20.20 10.62
CA VAL A 35 -2.44 21.57 10.55
C VAL A 35 -2.82 22.38 11.79
N SER A 36 -4.04 22.20 12.31
CA SER A 36 -4.55 22.96 13.47
C SER A 36 -4.08 22.44 14.83
N LEU A 37 -3.56 21.21 14.89
CA LEU A 37 -3.01 20.63 16.12
C LEU A 37 -1.56 21.06 16.38
N GLU A 38 -1.26 21.28 17.65
CA GLU A 38 0.11 21.43 18.13
C GLU A 38 0.73 20.04 18.37
N LEU A 39 1.53 19.59 17.41
CA LEU A 39 2.18 18.28 17.48
C LEU A 39 3.41 18.36 18.38
N GLY A 40 3.37 17.64 19.50
CA GLY A 40 4.42 17.63 20.52
C GLY A 40 5.13 16.28 20.65
N SER A 41 6.22 16.25 21.41
CA SER A 41 6.88 15.01 21.79
C SER A 41 6.31 14.49 23.12
N ARG A 42 5.89 13.23 23.16
CA ARG A 42 5.40 12.60 24.41
C ARG A 42 6.13 11.29 24.65
N ARG A 43 6.32 10.96 25.91
CA ARG A 43 6.86 9.66 26.32
C ARG A 43 5.70 8.68 26.43
N VAL A 44 5.69 7.65 25.60
CA VAL A 44 4.71 6.57 25.65
C VAL A 44 5.46 5.30 26.04
N ARG A 45 5.06 4.69 27.17
CA ARG A 45 5.81 3.61 27.82
C ARG A 45 7.26 4.05 28.09
N PHE A 46 8.23 3.44 27.42
CA PHE A 46 9.67 3.72 27.59
C PHE A 46 10.28 4.53 26.43
N THR A 47 9.52 4.85 25.40
CA THR A 47 10.03 5.50 24.18
C THR A 47 9.48 6.92 24.07
N LYS A 48 10.36 7.87 23.73
CA LYS A 48 9.95 9.22 23.34
C LYS A 48 9.53 9.19 21.87
N ILE A 49 8.31 9.59 21.59
CA ILE A 49 7.77 9.65 20.23
C ILE A 49 7.45 11.11 19.93
N ASP A 50 8.02 11.62 18.83
CA ASP A 50 7.78 12.96 18.34
C ASP A 50 6.51 13.01 17.47
N PHE A 51 5.96 14.21 17.28
CA PHE A 51 4.76 14.46 16.47
C PHE A 51 3.54 13.66 16.94
N THR A 52 3.25 13.79 18.24
CA THR A 52 2.14 13.12 18.93
C THR A 52 1.14 14.12 19.48
N PHE A 53 -0.08 13.64 19.70
CA PHE A 53 -1.18 14.38 20.31
C PHE A 53 -2.09 13.41 21.06
N THR A 54 -2.96 13.90 21.94
CA THR A 54 -3.95 13.07 22.64
C THR A 54 -5.29 13.04 21.90
N VAL A 55 -6.07 11.97 22.10
CA VAL A 55 -7.44 11.89 21.57
C VAL A 55 -8.28 13.07 22.06
N GLU A 56 -8.11 13.51 23.31
CA GLU A 56 -8.79 14.69 23.83
C GLU A 56 -8.47 15.97 23.06
N GLU A 57 -7.19 16.22 22.76
CA GLU A 57 -6.76 17.37 21.96
C GLU A 57 -7.38 17.35 20.56
N ALA A 58 -7.37 16.18 19.91
CA ALA A 58 -7.97 16.01 18.60
C ALA A 58 -9.49 16.22 18.62
N LEU A 59 -10.22 15.67 19.59
CA LEU A 59 -11.67 15.82 19.69
C LEU A 59 -12.08 17.26 20.00
N ASN A 60 -11.34 17.93 20.88
CA ASN A 60 -11.58 19.34 21.19
C ASN A 60 -11.36 20.21 19.94
N ASN A 61 -10.27 19.97 19.19
CA ASN A 61 -9.98 20.71 17.96
C ASN A 61 -11.02 20.41 16.86
N LEU A 62 -11.40 19.14 16.65
CA LEU A 62 -12.45 18.77 15.71
C LEU A 62 -13.78 19.47 16.03
N SER A 63 -14.17 19.55 17.30
CA SER A 63 -15.44 20.16 17.71
C SER A 63 -15.58 21.64 17.30
N SER A 64 -14.46 22.35 17.17
CA SER A 64 -14.38 23.76 16.76
C SER A 64 -13.20 23.96 15.80
N LEU A 65 -13.21 23.22 14.69
CA LEU A 65 -12.10 23.19 13.75
C LEU A 65 -11.98 24.54 13.04
N ARG A 66 -10.81 25.18 13.15
CA ARG A 66 -10.52 26.45 12.49
C ARG A 66 -9.66 26.19 11.26
N PHE A 67 -10.15 26.59 10.10
CA PHE A 67 -9.41 26.59 8.86
C PHE A 67 -9.06 28.04 8.49
N THR A 68 -7.79 28.37 8.48
CA THR A 68 -7.30 29.71 8.16
C THR A 68 -6.62 29.71 6.80
N GLN A 69 -7.11 30.53 5.87
CA GLN A 69 -6.55 30.72 4.55
C GLN A 69 -6.09 32.17 4.37
N SER A 70 -4.86 32.39 3.94
CA SER A 70 -4.34 33.73 3.63
C SER A 70 -4.29 33.95 2.12
N ALA A 71 -4.93 34.99 1.62
CA ALA A 71 -4.80 35.50 0.25
C ALA A 71 -3.89 36.73 0.28
N ARG A 72 -2.87 36.76 -0.59
CA ARG A 72 -1.99 37.93 -0.74
C ARG A 72 -2.32 38.60 -2.05
N MET A 73 -2.75 39.86 -1.99
CA MET A 73 -3.04 40.67 -3.17
C MET A 73 -2.29 42.00 -3.05
N PRO A 74 -1.78 42.58 -4.15
CA PRO A 74 -1.20 43.92 -4.12
C PRO A 74 -2.27 44.92 -3.68
N ASP A 75 -1.88 45.95 -2.92
CA ASP A 75 -2.79 47.03 -2.56
C ASP A 75 -3.26 47.75 -3.85
N PRO A 76 -4.58 47.92 -4.07
CA PRO A 76 -5.11 48.62 -5.23
C PRO A 76 -4.57 50.06 -5.40
N ASN A 77 -4.15 50.69 -4.29
CA ASN A 77 -3.70 52.09 -4.28
C ASN A 77 -2.16 52.23 -4.26
N ASP A 78 -1.43 51.15 -3.96
CA ASP A 78 0.03 51.15 -3.88
C ASP A 78 0.58 49.75 -4.23
N ALA A 79 0.99 49.56 -5.47
CA ALA A 79 1.51 48.27 -5.96
C ALA A 79 2.78 47.79 -5.24
N SER A 80 3.43 48.63 -4.43
CA SER A 80 4.58 48.23 -3.59
C SER A 80 4.17 47.57 -2.27
N ARG A 81 2.89 47.69 -1.87
CA ARG A 81 2.33 47.09 -0.64
C ARG A 81 1.54 45.84 -0.95
N ILE A 82 1.76 44.79 -0.16
CA ILE A 82 1.02 43.53 -0.27
C ILE A 82 0.00 43.44 0.86
N ILE A 83 -1.29 43.46 0.52
CA ILE A 83 -2.39 43.20 1.46
C ILE A 83 -2.52 41.68 1.64
N THR A 84 -2.42 41.22 2.88
CA THR A 84 -2.71 39.83 3.24
C THR A 84 -4.09 39.73 3.87
N THR A 85 -5.07 39.22 3.11
CA THR A 85 -6.41 38.92 3.59
C THR A 85 -6.43 37.52 4.19
N THR A 86 -6.52 37.42 5.51
CA THR A 86 -6.65 36.14 6.21
C THR A 86 -8.11 35.82 6.47
N SER A 87 -8.66 34.84 5.75
CA SER A 87 -10.02 34.31 5.94
C SER A 87 -9.97 33.09 6.86
N THR A 88 -10.55 33.20 8.05
CA THR A 88 -10.67 32.06 9.00
C THR A 88 -12.10 31.54 8.99
N THR A 89 -12.30 30.31 8.52
CA THR A 89 -13.58 29.60 8.59
C THR A 89 -13.56 28.68 9.80
N THR A 90 -14.53 28.83 10.72
CA THR A 90 -14.67 27.94 11.87
C THR A 90 -15.82 26.97 11.63
N PHE A 91 -15.52 25.68 11.69
CA PHE A 91 -16.50 24.59 11.60
C PHE A 91 -16.79 24.09 13.00
N THR A 92 -18.06 24.04 13.36
CA THR A 92 -18.51 23.48 14.64
C THR A 92 -19.17 22.15 14.40
N MET A 93 -18.73 21.10 15.10
CA MET A 93 -19.34 19.77 15.05
C MET A 93 -19.68 19.27 16.45
N ALA A 94 -20.75 18.47 16.55
CA ALA A 94 -21.12 17.82 17.81
C ALA A 94 -20.03 16.84 18.26
N LYS A 95 -19.85 16.69 19.58
CA LYS A 95 -18.80 15.82 20.16
C LYS A 95 -18.87 14.37 19.68
N GLU A 96 -20.08 13.81 19.54
CA GLU A 96 -20.25 12.45 19.03
C GLU A 96 -19.85 12.31 17.56
N MET A 97 -20.14 13.32 16.74
CA MET A 97 -19.71 13.37 15.34
C MET A 97 -18.18 13.47 15.24
N ALA A 98 -17.55 14.31 16.07
CA ALA A 98 -16.09 14.40 16.16
C ALA A 98 -15.46 13.05 16.54
N ARG A 99 -16.07 12.32 17.48
CA ARG A 99 -15.61 10.98 17.90
C ARG A 99 -15.71 9.97 16.76
N SER A 100 -16.85 9.93 16.06
CA SER A 100 -17.04 9.04 14.90
C SER A 100 -16.04 9.34 13.78
N ILE A 101 -15.86 10.61 13.42
CA ILE A 101 -14.87 11.03 12.40
C ILE A 101 -13.45 10.63 12.82
N PHE A 102 -13.10 10.84 14.09
CA PHE A 102 -11.79 10.48 14.61
C PHE A 102 -11.54 8.97 14.55
N GLN A 103 -12.54 8.15 14.90
CA GLN A 103 -12.46 6.70 14.75
C GLN A 103 -12.27 6.30 13.28
N ASN A 104 -12.98 6.96 12.36
CA ASN A 104 -12.82 6.73 10.93
C ASN A 104 -11.40 7.06 10.45
N PHE A 105 -10.71 8.07 11.01
CA PHE A 105 -9.31 8.35 10.65
C PHE A 105 -8.36 7.21 11.03
N ILE A 106 -8.66 6.50 12.12
CA ILE A 106 -7.88 5.33 12.54
C ILE A 106 -8.22 4.13 11.66
N GLN A 107 -9.50 3.90 11.36
CA GLN A 107 -9.92 2.83 10.43
C GLN A 107 -9.34 3.01 9.03
N ALA A 108 -9.29 4.26 8.55
CA ALA A 108 -8.64 4.64 7.30
C ALA A 108 -7.09 4.62 7.37
N ARG A 109 -6.52 4.25 8.52
CA ARG A 109 -5.09 4.12 8.78
C ARG A 109 -4.30 5.40 8.57
N PHE A 110 -4.90 6.55 8.87
CA PHE A 110 -4.18 7.82 8.91
C PHE A 110 -3.51 8.06 10.26
N LEU A 111 -4.08 7.48 11.32
CA LEU A 111 -3.63 7.60 12.70
C LEU A 111 -3.38 6.24 13.32
N GLU A 112 -2.38 6.17 14.20
CA GLU A 112 -2.02 5.00 14.97
C GLU A 112 -2.09 5.33 16.48
N PRO A 113 -2.94 4.63 17.27
CA PRO A 113 -2.93 4.74 18.72
C PRO A 113 -1.72 3.98 19.32
N LEU A 114 -0.95 4.64 20.20
CA LEU A 114 0.32 4.11 20.72
C LEU A 114 0.17 3.34 22.04
N ASN A 115 -0.92 3.57 22.78
CA ASN A 115 -1.17 2.99 24.10
C ASN A 115 -2.57 2.38 24.24
N ALA A 116 -3.29 2.17 23.14
CA ALA A 116 -4.63 1.58 23.13
C ALA A 116 -4.85 0.74 21.86
N THR A 117 -5.82 -0.16 21.94
CA THR A 117 -6.38 -0.83 20.77
C THR A 117 -7.49 0.03 20.16
N PHE A 118 -7.85 -0.25 18.90
CA PHE A 118 -8.95 0.42 18.21
C PHE A 118 -10.29 0.36 18.98
N SER A 119 -10.53 -0.71 19.75
CA SER A 119 -11.75 -0.86 20.55
C SER A 119 -11.77 -0.02 21.83
N ASN A 120 -10.61 0.42 22.34
CA ASN A 120 -10.45 0.99 23.68
C ASN A 120 -9.81 2.39 23.65
N LEU A 121 -10.32 3.30 22.81
CA LEU A 121 -9.82 4.67 22.77
C LEU A 121 -10.30 5.51 23.96
N SER A 122 -9.45 5.62 24.97
CA SER A 122 -9.61 6.60 26.05
C SER A 122 -9.19 8.00 25.59
N LYS A 123 -9.66 9.05 26.29
CA LYS A 123 -9.25 10.45 26.03
C LYS A 123 -7.74 10.68 26.16
N GLY A 124 -7.09 9.97 27.08
CA GLY A 124 -5.64 10.02 27.31
C GLY A 124 -4.82 9.15 26.36
N THR A 125 -5.46 8.50 25.37
CA THR A 125 -4.75 7.74 24.35
C THR A 125 -3.88 8.70 23.54
N VAL A 126 -2.61 8.35 23.38
CA VAL A 126 -1.65 9.11 22.57
C VAL A 126 -1.67 8.54 21.16
N CYS A 127 -1.83 9.39 20.18
CA CYS A 127 -1.85 9.03 18.77
C CYS A 127 -0.68 9.68 18.04
N THR A 128 -0.26 9.04 16.95
CA THR A 128 0.67 9.60 15.98
C THR A 128 0.15 9.36 14.57
N MET A 129 0.66 10.12 13.59
CA MET A 129 0.34 9.90 12.19
C MET A 129 1.09 8.69 11.64
N THR A 130 0.40 7.88 10.84
CA THR A 130 1.01 6.83 10.03
C THR A 130 1.75 7.45 8.84
N ALA A 131 2.59 6.65 8.15
CA ALA A 131 3.24 7.10 6.92
C ALA A 131 2.21 7.48 5.83
N LYS A 132 1.08 6.76 5.76
CA LYS A 132 -0.07 7.10 4.89
C LYS A 132 -0.68 8.44 5.26
N GLY A 133 -0.95 8.69 6.53
CA GLY A 133 -1.48 9.96 7.02
C GLY A 133 -0.55 11.13 6.68
N ILE A 134 0.76 10.95 6.83
CA ILE A 134 1.76 11.97 6.48
C ILE A 134 1.76 12.25 4.98
N ALA A 135 1.68 11.23 4.13
CA ALA A 135 1.58 11.43 2.67
C ALA A 135 0.30 12.18 2.27
N VAL A 136 -0.83 11.91 2.92
CA VAL A 136 -2.09 12.66 2.71
C VAL A 136 -1.92 14.13 3.11
N LEU A 137 -1.36 14.39 4.30
CA LEU A 137 -1.07 15.74 4.77
C LEU A 137 -0.12 16.48 3.82
N HIS A 138 0.94 15.82 3.35
CA HIS A 138 1.91 16.41 2.43
C HIS A 138 1.23 16.92 1.15
N ARG A 139 0.34 16.09 0.56
CA ARG A 139 -0.42 16.49 -0.64
C ARG A 139 -1.35 17.65 -0.37
N PHE A 140 -2.02 17.66 0.79
CA PHE A 140 -2.89 18.76 1.19
C PHE A 140 -2.11 20.07 1.35
N CYS A 141 -0.95 20.03 2.01
CA CYS A 141 -0.10 21.21 2.18
C CYS A 141 0.42 21.73 0.84
N ASN A 142 0.88 20.84 -0.05
CA ASN A 142 1.34 21.23 -1.38
C ASN A 142 0.21 21.87 -2.22
N ARG A 143 -0.99 21.30 -2.19
CA ARG A 143 -2.15 21.81 -2.94
C ARG A 143 -2.64 23.17 -2.43
N ASN A 144 -2.52 23.43 -1.12
CA ASN A 144 -3.01 24.66 -0.50
C ASN A 144 -1.90 25.68 -0.17
N GLY A 145 -0.64 25.40 -0.50
CA GLY A 145 0.50 26.28 -0.19
C GLY A 145 0.77 26.46 1.31
N ILE A 146 0.51 25.44 2.13
CA ILE A 146 0.70 25.52 3.59
C ILE A 146 2.16 25.26 3.94
N THR A 147 2.82 26.25 4.55
CA THR A 147 4.24 26.20 4.94
C THR A 147 4.45 26.41 6.45
N ALA A 148 3.47 26.03 7.28
CA ALA A 148 3.56 26.21 8.72
C ALA A 148 4.76 25.42 9.31
N PRO A 149 5.63 26.04 10.14
CA PRO A 149 6.88 25.41 10.58
C PRO A 149 6.70 24.06 11.27
N HIS A 150 5.68 23.89 12.12
CA HIS A 150 5.43 22.62 12.80
C HIS A 150 5.04 21.51 11.83
N VAL A 151 4.25 21.84 10.80
CA VAL A 151 3.86 20.89 9.75
C VAL A 151 5.08 20.50 8.91
N MET A 152 5.90 21.47 8.50
CA MET A 152 7.11 21.19 7.72
C MET A 152 8.08 20.26 8.46
N ARG A 153 8.21 20.39 9.79
CA ARG A 153 9.02 19.45 10.59
C ARG A 153 8.52 18.00 10.49
N VAL A 154 7.21 17.78 10.45
CA VAL A 154 6.64 16.43 10.25
C VAL A 154 6.93 15.94 8.83
N LEU A 155 6.71 16.80 7.82
CA LEU A 155 6.88 16.44 6.41
C LEU A 155 8.33 16.15 6.01
N GLN A 156 9.29 16.82 6.65
CA GLN A 156 10.73 16.60 6.45
C GLN A 156 11.29 15.51 7.38
N SER A 157 10.50 15.03 8.33
CA SER A 157 10.95 13.98 9.24
C SER A 157 11.15 12.66 8.49
N PRO A 158 11.99 11.77 9.02
CA PRO A 158 12.12 10.41 8.50
C PRO A 158 10.81 9.61 8.52
N ARG A 159 9.70 10.10 9.10
CA ARG A 159 8.41 9.39 9.06
C ARG A 159 7.69 9.54 7.72
N ASN A 160 8.04 10.55 6.91
CA ASN A 160 7.46 10.76 5.59
C ASN A 160 8.11 9.86 4.52
N LYS A 161 7.88 8.55 4.61
CA LYS A 161 8.48 7.55 3.69
C LYS A 161 7.51 7.01 2.64
N MET A 162 6.21 7.29 2.78
CA MET A 162 5.17 6.64 1.99
C MET A 162 5.09 7.20 0.56
N THR A 163 5.30 6.33 -0.42
CA THR A 163 4.95 6.58 -1.82
C THR A 163 3.55 6.02 -2.07
N LEU A 164 2.55 6.84 -1.75
CA LEU A 164 1.14 6.46 -1.78
C LEU A 164 0.61 6.31 -3.21
N LEU A 165 -0.04 5.18 -3.52
CA LEU A 165 -0.77 4.98 -4.76
C LEU A 165 -2.07 5.76 -4.76
N ILE A 166 -2.22 6.68 -5.71
CA ILE A 166 -3.43 7.46 -5.90
C ILE A 166 -4.38 6.67 -6.80
N LEU A 167 -5.55 6.36 -6.27
CA LEU A 167 -6.62 5.71 -7.00
C LEU A 167 -7.52 6.77 -7.64
N GLU A 168 -7.79 6.59 -8.92
CA GLU A 168 -8.69 7.45 -9.67
C GLU A 168 -10.14 7.23 -9.25
N ARG A 169 -10.89 8.32 -9.17
CA ARG A 169 -12.26 8.34 -8.66
C ARG A 169 -13.13 9.23 -9.52
N ASP A 170 -14.37 8.83 -9.68
CA ASP A 170 -15.41 9.68 -10.23
C ASP A 170 -15.72 10.85 -9.27
N LEU A 171 -15.72 12.08 -9.79
CA LEU A 171 -15.86 13.28 -8.97
C LEU A 171 -17.27 13.48 -8.39
N THR A 172 -18.27 12.82 -8.97
CA THR A 172 -19.68 12.97 -8.61
C THR A 172 -20.16 11.89 -7.66
N THR A 173 -19.67 10.66 -7.82
CA THR A 173 -20.08 9.47 -7.06
C THR A 173 -19.04 9.01 -6.04
N ASP A 174 -17.79 9.52 -6.12
CA ASP A 174 -16.63 9.06 -5.34
C ASP A 174 -16.26 7.57 -5.54
N LYS A 175 -16.86 6.91 -6.54
CA LYS A 175 -16.57 5.51 -6.90
C LYS A 175 -15.20 5.40 -7.58
N LEU A 176 -14.50 4.30 -7.31
CA LEU A 176 -13.22 4.00 -7.95
C LEU A 176 -13.42 3.74 -9.44
N VAL A 177 -12.50 4.26 -10.25
CA VAL A 177 -12.42 3.89 -11.67
C VAL A 177 -11.81 2.48 -11.75
N ILE A 178 -12.51 1.57 -12.44
CA ILE A 178 -12.18 0.13 -12.48
C ILE A 178 -11.94 -0.40 -13.91
N ASP A 179 -11.57 0.46 -14.85
CA ASP A 179 -11.21 -0.01 -16.18
C ASP A 179 -9.93 -0.87 -16.14
N ARG A 180 -9.80 -1.76 -17.13
CA ARG A 180 -8.72 -2.73 -17.20
C ARG A 180 -7.31 -2.11 -17.06
N PRO A 181 -6.94 -1.05 -17.81
CA PRO A 181 -5.67 -0.36 -17.61
C PRO A 181 -5.43 0.10 -16.17
N THR A 182 -6.43 0.71 -15.54
CA THR A 182 -6.35 1.17 -14.14
C THR A 182 -6.12 0.01 -13.18
N ILE A 183 -6.88 -1.09 -13.32
CA ILE A 183 -6.69 -2.28 -12.49
C ILE A 183 -5.29 -2.90 -12.69
N GLU A 184 -4.78 -2.97 -13.92
CA GLU A 184 -3.43 -3.47 -14.19
C GLU A 184 -2.33 -2.56 -13.58
N VAL A 185 -2.54 -1.23 -13.53
CA VAL A 185 -1.63 -0.29 -12.81
C VAL A 185 -1.63 -0.58 -11.32
N ILE A 186 -2.82 -0.68 -10.72
CA ILE A 186 -2.96 -0.97 -9.29
C ILE A 186 -2.30 -2.32 -8.98
N PHE A 187 -2.54 -3.32 -9.82
CA PHE A 187 -1.99 -4.66 -9.65
C PHE A 187 -0.47 -4.72 -9.74
N ARG A 188 0.15 -3.99 -10.68
CA ARG A 188 1.62 -3.88 -10.75
C ARG A 188 2.21 -3.31 -9.47
N ARG A 189 1.55 -2.30 -8.89
CA ARG A 189 1.98 -1.72 -7.62
C ARG A 189 1.76 -2.67 -6.46
N PHE A 190 0.62 -3.36 -6.45
CA PHE A 190 0.23 -4.38 -5.47
C PHE A 190 1.21 -5.55 -5.44
N ALA A 191 1.57 -6.12 -6.58
CA ALA A 191 2.52 -7.23 -6.65
C ALA A 191 3.97 -6.78 -6.36
N GLY A 192 4.29 -5.51 -6.64
CA GLY A 192 5.62 -4.94 -6.46
C GLY A 192 6.59 -5.25 -7.62
N VAL A 193 7.82 -4.74 -7.50
CA VAL A 193 8.84 -4.85 -8.56
C VAL A 193 9.42 -6.26 -8.65
N GLN A 194 9.51 -6.98 -7.53
CA GLN A 194 9.99 -8.36 -7.46
C GLN A 194 9.06 -9.14 -6.54
N ALA A 195 8.82 -10.41 -6.88
CA ALA A 195 8.25 -11.35 -5.92
C ALA A 195 9.12 -11.31 -4.66
N PRO A 196 8.56 -11.06 -3.46
CA PRO A 196 9.30 -11.12 -2.22
C PRO A 196 10.11 -12.41 -2.19
N GLY A 197 11.43 -12.27 -2.31
CA GLY A 197 12.33 -13.40 -2.14
C GLY A 197 12.13 -13.89 -0.71
N ALA A 198 11.95 -15.20 -0.55
CA ALA A 198 11.91 -15.81 0.78
C ALA A 198 13.17 -15.41 1.55
N ILE A 199 13.07 -14.40 2.40
CA ILE A 199 14.08 -14.15 3.42
C ILE A 199 13.90 -15.32 4.39
N ASN A 200 14.94 -16.15 4.47
CA ASN A 200 14.98 -17.36 5.29
C ASN A 200 14.32 -17.16 6.67
N GLY A 201 13.24 -17.91 6.93
CA GLY A 201 12.78 -18.26 8.28
C GLY A 201 11.49 -17.60 8.79
N SER A 202 10.43 -18.44 8.91
CA SER A 202 9.19 -18.26 9.71
C SER A 202 8.11 -17.28 9.20
N PRO A 203 6.84 -17.46 9.61
CA PRO A 203 5.69 -17.72 8.73
C PRO A 203 5.29 -16.51 7.87
N ALA A 204 5.22 -16.72 6.56
CA ALA A 204 4.87 -15.76 5.51
C ALA A 204 3.39 -15.31 5.49
N TRP A 205 2.67 -15.47 6.60
CA TRP A 205 1.25 -15.12 6.74
C TRP A 205 0.98 -14.17 7.93
N GLU A 206 2.03 -13.63 8.57
CA GLU A 206 1.84 -12.63 9.61
C GLU A 206 1.20 -11.36 9.04
N ASP A 207 0.20 -10.82 9.75
CA ASP A 207 -0.53 -9.62 9.34
C ASP A 207 0.37 -8.40 9.50
N ARG A 208 1.21 -8.16 8.50
CA ARG A 208 2.00 -6.95 8.45
C ARG A 208 1.11 -5.76 8.09
N THR A 209 1.12 -4.77 8.98
CA THR A 209 0.37 -3.51 8.83
C THR A 209 1.29 -2.29 8.71
N ASP A 210 2.60 -2.51 8.80
CA ASP A 210 3.64 -1.51 8.56
C ASP A 210 4.28 -1.73 7.18
N TYR A 211 3.62 -1.22 6.14
CA TYR A 211 4.26 -1.03 4.84
C TYR A 211 5.08 0.27 4.87
N PRO A 212 6.42 0.21 4.98
CA PRO A 212 7.22 1.36 5.39
C PRO A 212 7.29 2.47 4.34
N ASN A 213 7.12 2.15 3.06
CA ASN A 213 7.29 3.11 1.96
C ASN A 213 6.29 2.96 0.80
N GLY A 214 5.40 1.95 0.84
CA GLY A 214 4.46 1.66 -0.25
C GLY A 214 5.10 1.24 -1.58
N LEU A 215 6.41 1.01 -1.62
CA LEU A 215 7.17 0.53 -2.79
C LEU A 215 7.26 -1.00 -2.84
N VAL A 216 7.17 -1.65 -1.69
CA VAL A 216 7.13 -3.11 -1.57
C VAL A 216 5.70 -3.57 -1.86
N GLY A 217 5.58 -4.62 -2.67
CA GLY A 217 4.28 -5.26 -2.94
C GLY A 217 3.73 -5.98 -1.71
N VAL A 218 2.57 -6.62 -1.87
CA VAL A 218 1.98 -7.45 -0.83
C VAL A 218 2.95 -8.56 -0.43
N GLU A 219 3.03 -8.86 0.85
CA GLU A 219 3.85 -9.97 1.30
C GLU A 219 3.22 -11.31 0.90
N GLY A 220 4.06 -12.25 0.48
CA GLY A 220 3.59 -13.53 -0.01
C GLY A 220 4.71 -14.56 -0.16
N ILE A 221 4.30 -15.79 -0.46
CA ILE A 221 5.14 -16.96 -0.63
C ILE A 221 5.41 -17.17 -2.12
N GLN A 222 6.67 -17.13 -2.53
CA GLN A 222 7.05 -17.24 -3.94
C GLN A 222 6.64 -18.57 -4.60
N ASP A 223 6.82 -19.70 -3.93
CA ASP A 223 6.46 -21.02 -4.44
C ASP A 223 5.69 -21.79 -3.36
N ILE A 224 4.45 -22.18 -3.67
CA ILE A 224 3.60 -22.97 -2.76
C ILE A 224 3.04 -24.19 -3.49
N ARG A 225 2.83 -25.28 -2.76
CA ARG A 225 2.10 -26.45 -3.25
C ARG A 225 0.79 -26.61 -2.50
N VAL A 226 -0.31 -26.66 -3.23
CA VAL A 226 -1.65 -26.91 -2.69
C VAL A 226 -2.30 -28.00 -3.52
N ASN A 227 -2.80 -29.05 -2.88
CA ASN A 227 -3.45 -30.20 -3.53
C ASN A 227 -2.63 -30.80 -4.69
N GLY A 228 -1.31 -30.92 -4.51
CA GLY A 228 -0.39 -31.44 -5.53
C GLY A 228 -0.03 -30.46 -6.66
N SER A 229 -0.72 -29.33 -6.78
CA SER A 229 -0.44 -28.29 -7.79
C SER A 229 0.56 -27.25 -7.26
N LYS A 230 1.45 -26.79 -8.13
CA LYS A 230 2.43 -25.72 -7.82
C LYS A 230 1.87 -24.37 -8.24
N TYR A 231 1.97 -23.40 -7.35
CA TYR A 231 1.51 -22.03 -7.55
C TYR A 231 2.65 -21.05 -7.28
N LYS A 232 2.63 -19.93 -8.01
CA LYS A 232 3.63 -18.87 -7.88
C LYS A 232 3.03 -17.67 -7.18
N TYR A 233 3.78 -17.14 -6.22
CA TYR A 233 3.47 -15.96 -5.45
C TYR A 233 2.05 -15.97 -4.88
N ALA A 234 1.93 -16.56 -3.69
CA ALA A 234 0.69 -16.70 -2.96
C ALA A 234 0.63 -15.77 -1.75
N PHE A 235 -0.54 -15.22 -1.47
CA PHE A 235 -0.78 -14.29 -0.36
C PHE A 235 -2.17 -14.54 0.23
N THR A 236 -2.40 -14.12 1.47
CA THR A 236 -3.71 -14.26 2.12
C THR A 236 -4.65 -13.12 1.70
N GLY A 237 -5.96 -13.38 1.75
CA GLY A 237 -6.97 -12.33 1.52
C GLY A 237 -6.77 -11.12 2.44
N LYS A 238 -6.44 -11.37 3.71
CA LYS A 238 -6.17 -10.31 4.69
C LYS A 238 -4.95 -9.46 4.35
N SER A 239 -3.84 -10.07 3.90
CA SER A 239 -2.64 -9.33 3.48
C SER A 239 -2.94 -8.41 2.30
N ALA A 240 -3.80 -8.84 1.36
CA ALA A 240 -4.20 -8.01 0.22
C ALA A 240 -4.97 -6.75 0.66
N ILE A 241 -5.94 -6.92 1.58
CA ILE A 241 -6.69 -5.80 2.14
C ILE A 241 -5.77 -4.85 2.91
N ASN A 242 -4.85 -5.40 3.71
CA ASN A 242 -3.90 -4.58 4.46
C ASN A 242 -3.03 -3.74 3.54
N TRP A 243 -2.45 -4.33 2.50
CA TRP A 243 -1.64 -3.59 1.54
C TRP A 243 -2.45 -2.49 0.86
N LEU A 244 -3.68 -2.78 0.40
CA LEU A 244 -4.52 -1.78 -0.26
C LEU A 244 -4.89 -0.64 0.69
N MET A 245 -5.17 -0.95 1.96
CA MET A 245 -5.45 0.08 2.96
C MET A 245 -4.24 0.92 3.34
N ASP A 246 -3.02 0.38 3.36
CA ASP A 246 -1.82 1.14 3.78
C ASP A 246 -1.19 1.92 2.62
N CYS A 247 -1.13 1.30 1.45
CA CYS A 247 -0.36 1.78 0.30
C CYS A 247 -1.20 2.58 -0.70
N CYS A 248 -2.53 2.60 -0.57
CA CYS A 248 -3.42 3.31 -1.49
C CYS A 248 -4.23 4.40 -0.81
N THR A 249 -4.88 5.23 -1.61
CA THR A 249 -5.77 6.31 -1.16
C THR A 249 -7.15 5.87 -0.65
N THR A 250 -7.41 4.58 -0.48
CA THR A 250 -8.67 4.05 0.09
C THR A 250 -8.87 4.53 1.52
N ILE A 251 -10.12 4.62 1.95
CA ILE A 251 -10.46 5.01 3.33
C ILE A 251 -11.38 3.99 4.02
N ASP A 252 -11.84 2.98 3.28
CA ASP A 252 -12.77 1.94 3.72
C ASP A 252 -12.33 0.59 3.13
N GLU A 253 -12.37 -0.47 3.94
CA GLU A 253 -12.04 -1.84 3.53
C GLU A 253 -13.01 -2.39 2.48
N ARG A 254 -14.27 -1.91 2.43
CA ARG A 254 -15.21 -2.31 1.36
C ARG A 254 -14.68 -1.99 -0.04
N GLU A 255 -13.92 -0.91 -0.17
CA GLU A 255 -13.30 -0.54 -1.44
C GLU A 255 -12.18 -1.50 -1.84
N THR A 256 -11.44 -2.01 -0.86
CA THR A 256 -10.34 -2.95 -1.11
C THR A 256 -10.87 -4.31 -1.51
N HIS A 257 -12.02 -4.73 -0.98
CA HIS A 257 -12.72 -5.94 -1.44
C HIS A 257 -13.05 -5.84 -2.92
N ARG A 258 -13.65 -4.73 -3.36
CA ARG A 258 -14.00 -4.47 -4.77
C ARG A 258 -12.77 -4.49 -5.68
N ILE A 259 -11.66 -3.90 -5.26
CA ILE A 259 -10.40 -3.96 -6.02
C ILE A 259 -9.92 -5.40 -6.17
N CYS A 260 -9.98 -6.20 -5.11
CA CYS A 260 -9.59 -7.61 -5.18
C CYS A 260 -10.56 -8.46 -6.03
N GLU A 261 -11.85 -8.18 -5.99
CA GLU A 261 -12.83 -8.79 -6.90
C GLU A 261 -12.49 -8.46 -8.36
N GLN A 262 -12.07 -7.23 -8.67
CA GLN A 262 -11.58 -6.86 -10.00
C GLN A 262 -10.29 -7.60 -10.37
N PHE A 263 -9.41 -7.90 -9.41
CA PHE A 263 -8.24 -8.75 -9.69
C PHE A 263 -8.65 -10.18 -10.10
N ILE A 264 -9.70 -10.74 -9.49
CA ILE A 264 -10.26 -12.04 -9.85
C ILE A 264 -10.94 -11.98 -11.22
N GLU A 265 -11.83 -10.99 -11.44
CA GLU A 265 -12.61 -10.83 -12.67
C GLU A 265 -11.72 -10.64 -13.90
N HIS A 266 -10.63 -9.88 -13.75
CA HIS A 266 -9.64 -9.75 -14.82
C HIS A 266 -8.73 -10.99 -14.93
N GLY A 267 -8.77 -11.95 -14.00
CA GLY A 267 -7.92 -13.14 -14.02
C GLY A 267 -6.46 -12.81 -13.71
N LEU A 268 -6.20 -11.84 -12.84
CA LEU A 268 -4.88 -11.53 -12.30
C LEU A 268 -4.55 -12.44 -11.11
N ILE A 269 -5.55 -12.79 -10.31
CA ILE A 269 -5.40 -13.69 -9.16
C ILE A 269 -6.41 -14.83 -9.24
N ILE A 270 -6.09 -15.94 -8.60
CA ILE A 270 -6.97 -17.10 -8.42
C ILE A 270 -6.98 -17.53 -6.96
N GLY A 271 -8.14 -17.91 -6.43
CA GLY A 271 -8.25 -18.57 -5.14
C GLY A 271 -7.66 -19.98 -5.22
N ILE A 272 -6.74 -20.30 -4.31
CA ILE A 272 -6.12 -21.63 -4.21
C ILE A 272 -6.49 -22.35 -2.90
N VAL A 273 -6.89 -21.58 -1.88
CA VAL A 273 -7.49 -22.09 -0.64
C VAL A 273 -8.66 -21.19 -0.28
N GLU A 274 -9.81 -21.80 0.00
CA GLU A 274 -11.03 -21.11 0.42
C GLU A 274 -11.22 -21.21 1.94
N ASP A 275 -11.78 -20.15 2.52
CA ASP A 275 -12.28 -20.10 3.88
C ASP A 275 -13.76 -20.46 3.91
N LYS A 276 -14.06 -21.73 4.19
CA LYS A 276 -15.43 -22.25 4.22
C LYS A 276 -16.30 -21.58 5.29
N SER A 277 -15.72 -21.23 6.43
CA SER A 277 -16.45 -20.57 7.52
C SER A 277 -16.94 -19.19 7.08
N TYR A 278 -16.08 -18.44 6.39
CA TYR A 278 -16.48 -17.16 5.79
C TYR A 278 -17.61 -17.31 4.77
N ILE A 279 -17.55 -18.33 3.90
CA ILE A 279 -18.61 -18.60 2.91
C ILE A 279 -19.93 -18.96 3.60
N GLU A 280 -19.90 -19.77 4.65
CA GLU A 280 -21.10 -20.15 5.41
C GLU A 280 -21.76 -18.95 6.09
N GLU A 281 -20.96 -18.04 6.68
CA GLU A 281 -21.45 -16.85 7.36
C GLU A 281 -21.99 -15.78 6.41
N ASN A 282 -21.35 -15.60 5.24
CA ASN A 282 -21.67 -14.53 4.29
C ASN A 282 -22.53 -14.98 3.10
N GLY A 283 -22.83 -16.27 2.99
CA GLY A 283 -23.61 -16.87 1.90
C GLY A 283 -22.78 -17.31 0.70
N GLN A 284 -23.41 -18.05 -0.23
CA GLN A 284 -22.78 -18.78 -1.35
C GLN A 284 -22.19 -17.93 -2.49
N ALA A 285 -21.80 -16.68 -2.25
CA ALA A 285 -20.99 -15.95 -3.22
C ALA A 285 -19.54 -16.47 -3.20
N ALA A 286 -19.32 -17.77 -3.46
CA ALA A 286 -18.02 -18.43 -3.48
C ALA A 286 -17.07 -17.87 -4.56
N LEU A 287 -17.60 -17.06 -5.49
CA LEU A 287 -16.83 -16.32 -6.48
C LEU A 287 -16.30 -14.97 -5.97
N ASN A 288 -16.79 -14.49 -4.82
CA ASN A 288 -16.36 -13.22 -4.26
C ASN A 288 -15.05 -13.37 -3.48
N PHE A 289 -14.28 -12.29 -3.48
CA PHE A 289 -13.05 -12.23 -2.73
C PHE A 289 -13.31 -12.38 -1.22
N GLN A 290 -12.60 -13.31 -0.59
CA GLN A 290 -12.64 -13.60 0.84
C GLN A 290 -11.48 -12.88 1.55
N PRO A 291 -11.75 -11.83 2.35
CA PRO A 291 -10.73 -10.97 2.98
C PRO A 291 -10.17 -11.56 4.28
N THR A 292 -9.96 -12.88 4.35
CA THR A 292 -9.56 -13.58 5.58
C THR A 292 -8.10 -14.04 5.53
N ARG A 293 -7.57 -14.49 6.67
CA ARG A 293 -6.21 -15.06 6.75
C ARG A 293 -6.15 -16.47 6.18
N GLN A 294 -7.29 -17.16 6.18
CA GLN A 294 -7.45 -18.55 5.77
C GLN A 294 -7.57 -18.68 4.25
N ALA A 295 -8.20 -17.70 3.60
CA ALA A 295 -8.27 -17.65 2.15
C ALA A 295 -6.89 -17.29 1.55
N ILE A 296 -6.42 -18.12 0.61
CA ILE A 296 -5.13 -17.93 -0.07
C ILE A 296 -5.36 -17.75 -1.56
N TYR A 297 -4.71 -16.74 -2.13
CA TYR A 297 -4.73 -16.41 -3.55
C TYR A 297 -3.34 -16.54 -4.14
N SER A 298 -3.25 -16.81 -5.44
CA SER A 298 -2.01 -16.84 -6.20
C SER A 298 -2.12 -16.09 -7.52
N LEU A 299 -1.00 -15.58 -8.02
CA LEU A 299 -0.92 -14.92 -9.32
C LEU A 299 -1.11 -15.91 -10.47
N THR A 300 -1.90 -15.50 -11.46
CA THR A 300 -2.04 -16.24 -12.72
C THR A 300 -0.86 -16.01 -13.66
N ALA A 301 -0.75 -16.83 -14.71
CA ALA A 301 0.21 -16.59 -15.79
C ALA A 301 0.03 -15.21 -16.47
N ARG A 302 -1.21 -14.71 -16.52
CA ARG A 302 -1.50 -13.36 -17.03
C ARG A 302 -0.94 -12.29 -16.10
N ALA A 303 -1.14 -12.41 -14.79
CA ALA A 303 -0.58 -11.47 -13.82
C ALA A 303 0.95 -11.42 -13.87
N LEU A 304 1.61 -12.57 -13.99
CA LEU A 304 3.07 -12.60 -14.13
C LEU A 304 3.55 -11.81 -15.37
N LYS A 305 2.80 -11.84 -16.48
CA LYS A 305 3.09 -11.01 -17.67
C LYS A 305 2.84 -9.53 -17.39
N VAL A 306 1.71 -9.19 -16.75
CA VAL A 306 1.35 -7.80 -16.39
C VAL A 306 2.41 -7.18 -15.47
N CYS A 307 2.94 -7.95 -14.51
CA CYS A 307 4.01 -7.50 -13.62
C CYS A 307 5.40 -7.47 -14.28
N GLY A 308 5.54 -7.95 -15.53
CA GLY A 308 6.86 -8.10 -16.16
C GLY A 308 7.73 -9.19 -15.51
N TRP A 309 7.14 -10.09 -14.73
CA TRP A 309 7.82 -11.19 -14.04
C TRP A 309 7.90 -12.46 -14.88
N ALA A 310 7.17 -12.51 -15.99
CA ALA A 310 7.32 -13.59 -16.95
C ALA A 310 8.75 -13.61 -17.49
N ILE A 311 9.47 -14.70 -17.24
CA ILE A 311 10.75 -14.97 -17.90
C ILE A 311 10.44 -15.00 -19.41
N SER A 312 11.07 -14.12 -20.18
CA SER A 312 10.98 -14.22 -21.63
C SER A 312 11.55 -15.58 -22.03
N ASP A 313 10.75 -16.40 -22.73
CA ASP A 313 11.20 -17.64 -23.39
C ASP A 313 12.34 -17.40 -24.40
N ARG A 314 12.78 -16.15 -24.61
CA ARG A 314 13.91 -15.83 -25.50
C ARG A 314 15.26 -16.33 -25.01
N LEU A 315 15.42 -16.69 -23.73
CA LEU A 315 16.69 -17.25 -23.23
C LEU A 315 16.73 -18.79 -23.24
N SER A 316 15.59 -19.47 -23.39
CA SER A 316 15.56 -20.94 -23.49
C SER A 316 15.90 -21.41 -24.91
N ASP A 317 15.56 -20.66 -25.96
CA ASP A 317 15.80 -21.07 -27.35
C ASP A 317 17.28 -21.02 -27.81
N GLU A 318 18.10 -20.10 -27.29
CA GLU A 318 19.54 -20.06 -27.62
C GLU A 318 20.30 -21.29 -27.07
N SER A 319 19.85 -21.81 -25.91
CA SER A 319 20.51 -22.96 -25.26
C SER A 319 20.17 -24.30 -25.92
N ILE A 320 19.04 -24.38 -26.62
CA ILE A 320 18.60 -25.58 -27.34
C ILE A 320 19.23 -25.63 -28.74
N ASN A 321 19.40 -24.49 -29.41
CA ASN A 321 20.04 -24.45 -30.73
C ASN A 321 21.55 -24.72 -30.68
N LYS A 322 22.29 -24.17 -29.70
CA LYS A 322 23.73 -24.46 -29.52
C LYS A 322 24.03 -25.93 -29.20
N LYS A 323 23.07 -26.65 -28.59
CA LYS A 323 23.20 -28.08 -28.26
C LYS A 323 22.89 -29.01 -29.45
N ARG A 324 22.18 -28.51 -30.48
CA ARG A 324 21.94 -29.24 -31.74
C ARG A 324 23.10 -29.09 -32.71
N GLU A 325 23.72 -27.91 -32.81
CA GLU A 325 24.87 -27.69 -33.70
C GLU A 325 26.14 -28.43 -33.21
N SER A 326 26.36 -28.52 -31.89
CA SER A 326 27.50 -29.25 -31.32
C SER A 326 27.40 -30.78 -31.42
N LYS A 327 26.19 -31.34 -31.63
CA LYS A 327 26.01 -32.78 -31.89
C LYS A 327 26.13 -33.16 -33.36
N ALA A 328 25.91 -32.22 -34.29
CA ALA A 328 26.06 -32.48 -35.72
C ALA A 328 27.53 -32.46 -36.17
N ALA A 329 28.39 -31.66 -35.51
CA ALA A 329 29.81 -31.55 -35.85
C ALA A 329 30.68 -32.74 -35.40
N ASN A 330 30.22 -33.57 -34.46
CA ASN A 330 31.01 -34.67 -33.88
C ASN A 330 30.86 -36.02 -34.60
N ASN A 331 30.08 -36.10 -35.68
CA ASN A 331 29.79 -37.37 -36.38
C ASN A 331 30.43 -37.50 -37.77
N SER A 332 31.37 -36.62 -38.14
CA SER A 332 32.06 -36.69 -39.43
C SER A 332 33.59 -36.68 -39.28
N SER A 333 34.15 -37.78 -38.75
CA SER A 333 35.53 -38.17 -39.06
C SER A 333 35.78 -39.63 -38.66
N VAL A 334 35.56 -40.55 -39.59
CA VAL A 334 36.11 -41.91 -39.56
C VAL A 334 36.96 -42.10 -40.79
N SER A 335 38.09 -42.80 -40.59
CA SER A 335 38.96 -43.46 -41.56
C SER A 335 40.15 -42.65 -42.10
N SER A 336 41.33 -42.93 -41.54
CA SER A 336 42.44 -43.55 -42.28
C SER A 336 43.61 -43.91 -41.35
N ASN A 337 43.83 -45.22 -41.13
CA ASN A 337 45.14 -45.81 -40.77
C ASN A 337 46.05 -45.79 -42.04
N PRO A 338 47.40 -45.97 -42.01
CA PRO A 338 48.08 -47.01 -41.20
C PRO A 338 49.57 -46.78 -40.78
N VAL A 339 50.12 -47.82 -40.12
CA VAL A 339 51.53 -48.30 -40.08
C VAL A 339 52.43 -47.88 -38.89
N MET A 340 52.87 -48.92 -38.14
CA MET A 340 53.94 -48.98 -37.13
C MET A 340 55.34 -49.12 -37.79
N PRO A 341 56.47 -48.82 -37.11
CA PRO A 341 57.14 -49.91 -36.38
C PRO A 341 57.90 -49.52 -35.08
N SER A 342 57.90 -50.49 -34.16
CA SER A 342 58.93 -50.92 -33.17
C SER A 342 60.01 -49.95 -32.66
N GLY A 343 60.20 -49.92 -31.34
CA GLY A 343 61.45 -49.49 -30.69
C GLY A 343 61.39 -49.59 -29.17
N ALA A 344 62.44 -50.13 -28.57
CA ALA A 344 62.49 -50.76 -27.26
C ALA A 344 62.99 -49.86 -26.10
N ASN A 345 62.83 -50.40 -24.88
CA ASN A 345 63.63 -50.20 -23.65
C ASN A 345 63.62 -48.82 -22.97
N GLY A 346 63.51 -48.83 -21.64
CA GLY A 346 63.92 -47.68 -20.83
C GLY A 346 63.31 -47.65 -19.43
N ASP A 347 64.10 -48.12 -18.48
CA ASP A 347 63.85 -48.25 -17.05
C ASP A 347 63.84 -46.90 -16.29
N VAL A 348 63.56 -46.97 -14.98
CA VAL A 348 63.92 -46.01 -13.90
C VAL A 348 62.92 -44.90 -13.47
N SER A 349 62.24 -45.18 -12.34
CA SER A 349 62.27 -44.45 -11.06
C SER A 349 62.43 -42.91 -11.03
N ASN A 350 61.47 -42.19 -10.41
CA ASN A 350 61.72 -41.46 -9.15
C ASN A 350 60.50 -40.66 -8.63
N LYS A 351 60.26 -40.83 -7.32
CA LYS A 351 60.04 -39.81 -6.28
C LYS A 351 59.10 -38.61 -6.48
N SER A 352 58.09 -38.59 -5.61
CA SER A 352 57.90 -37.65 -4.48
C SER A 352 57.56 -36.17 -4.70
N ARG A 353 56.64 -35.71 -3.83
CA ARG A 353 56.31 -34.33 -3.40
C ARG A 353 55.51 -33.52 -4.43
N LEU A 354 54.40 -32.86 -4.09
CA LEU A 354 53.90 -32.30 -2.83
C LEU A 354 52.36 -32.31 -2.85
#